data_AF-A0A2K4X457-F1
#
_entry.id   AF-A0A2K4X457-F1
#
_cell.length_a   1.000
_cell.length_b   1.000
_cell.length_c   1.000
_cell.angle_alpha   90.00
_cell.angle_beta   90.00
_cell.angle_gamma   90.00
#
_symmetry.space_group_name_H-M   'P 1'
#
loop_
_entity.id
_entity.type
_entity.pdbx_description
1 polymer ?
#
loop_
_entity_poly.entity_id
_entity_poly.type
_entity_poly.pdbx_seq_one_letter_code
_entity_poly.pdbx_strand_id
1 'polypeptide(L)'
;MQHALFSMSAEAVADLVGNTTARMLHSLSCKRREAGELVRLQDEDPDGYNGVYQIAVGRGEPAECDSCGNPLCAEWPTLYELTPEGTQTGDFAYHVSECQMLDPQTKQ
;
A
#
# COMPACT_ATOMS: atom_id res chain seq x y z
N MET A 1 23.01 20.93 -18.34
CA MET A 1 22.55 19.57 -18.04
C MET A 1 21.35 19.24 -18.93
N GLN A 2 21.55 18.80 -20.17
CA GLN A 2 20.45 18.58 -21.16
C GLN A 2 20.64 17.29 -21.99
N HIS A 3 21.16 16.20 -21.41
CA HIS A 3 21.48 14.99 -22.20
C HIS A 3 21.06 13.64 -21.59
N ALA A 4 20.24 13.59 -20.53
CA ALA A 4 19.87 12.31 -19.92
C ALA A 4 18.82 11.51 -20.72
N LEU A 5 17.99 12.17 -21.54
CA LEU A 5 16.91 11.50 -22.27
C LEU A 5 17.29 10.97 -23.66
N PHE A 6 18.48 11.31 -24.19
CA PHE A 6 18.88 10.97 -25.56
C PHE A 6 19.66 9.64 -25.70
N SER A 7 19.96 8.95 -24.60
CA SER A 7 20.78 7.72 -24.61
C SER A 7 20.03 6.44 -24.22
N MET A 8 18.72 6.50 -23.98
CA MET A 8 17.93 5.31 -23.64
C MET A 8 17.46 4.59 -24.91
N SER A 9 17.51 3.25 -24.91
CA SER A 9 16.89 2.47 -25.97
C SER A 9 15.37 2.67 -25.96
N ALA A 10 14.71 2.46 -27.10
CA ALA A 10 13.26 2.57 -27.20
C ALA A 10 12.54 1.65 -26.20
N GLU A 11 13.09 0.46 -25.95
CA GLU A 11 12.62 -0.50 -24.95
C GLU A 11 12.72 0.06 -23.53
N ALA A 12 13.89 0.61 -23.15
CA ALA A 12 14.07 1.22 -21.83
C ALA A 12 13.15 2.43 -21.61
N VAL A 13 12.86 3.20 -22.67
CA VAL A 13 11.87 4.30 -22.60
C VAL A 13 10.46 3.74 -22.44
N ALA A 14 10.09 2.69 -23.17
CA ALA A 14 8.77 2.06 -23.07
C ALA A 14 8.53 1.48 -21.66
N ASP A 15 9.51 0.78 -21.09
CA ASP A 15 9.44 0.25 -19.73
C ASP A 15 9.34 1.37 -18.69
N LEU A 16 10.12 2.44 -18.85
CA LEU A 16 10.06 3.60 -17.97
C LEU A 16 8.67 4.24 -18.00
N VAL A 17 8.12 4.47 -19.20
CA VAL A 17 6.78 5.05 -19.37
C VAL A 17 5.71 4.13 -18.80
N GLY A 18 5.79 2.82 -19.07
CA GLY A 18 4.86 1.82 -18.55
C GLY A 18 4.85 1.79 -17.02
N ASN A 19 6.02 1.66 -16.40
CA ASN A 19 6.17 1.63 -14.94
C ASN A 19 5.73 2.95 -14.29
N THR A 20 6.09 4.09 -14.89
CA THR A 20 5.67 5.41 -14.38
C THR A 20 4.16 5.58 -14.45
N THR A 21 3.54 5.18 -15.57
CA THR A 21 2.09 5.28 -15.76
C THR A 21 1.34 4.36 -14.79
N ALA A 22 1.82 3.13 -14.59
CA ALA A 22 1.24 2.19 -13.63
C ALA A 22 1.30 2.74 -12.19
N ARG A 23 2.45 3.28 -11.78
CA ARG A 23 2.61 3.92 -10.46
C ARG A 23 1.70 5.14 -10.29
N MET A 24 1.60 6.00 -11.31
CA MET A 24 0.70 7.15 -11.28
C MET A 24 -0.77 6.72 -11.17
N LEU A 25 -1.22 5.76 -11.97
CA LEU A 25 -2.60 5.25 -11.88
C LEU A 25 -2.89 4.63 -10.50
N HIS A 26 -1.94 3.84 -9.97
CA HIS A 26 -2.06 3.27 -8.64
C HIS A 26 -2.16 4.37 -7.56
N SER A 27 -1.36 5.43 -7.68
CA SER A 27 -1.40 6.58 -6.76
C SER A 27 -2.74 7.32 -6.76
N LEU A 28 -3.42 7.41 -7.91
CA LEU A 28 -4.73 8.04 -8.04
C LEU A 28 -5.86 7.17 -7.48
N SER A 29 -5.66 5.86 -7.41
CA SER A 29 -6.60 4.92 -6.80
C SER A 29 -6.40 4.70 -5.30
N CYS A 30 -5.36 5.31 -4.71
CA CYS A 30 -5.04 5.13 -3.30
C CYS A 30 -6.05 5.87 -2.41
N LYS A 31 -6.74 5.11 -1.55
CA LYS A 31 -7.69 5.64 -0.57
C LYS A 31 -6.94 5.99 0.71
N ARG A 32 -7.12 7.24 1.18
CA ARG A 32 -6.66 7.69 2.49
C ARG A 32 -7.36 6.90 3.60
N ARG A 33 -6.59 6.47 4.59
CA ARG A 33 -7.06 5.61 5.69
C ARG A 33 -7.07 6.34 7.02
N GLU A 34 -7.80 5.77 7.97
CA GLU A 34 -7.90 6.28 9.33
C GLU A 34 -7.56 5.22 10.38
N ALA A 35 -7.10 5.67 11.55
CA ALA A 35 -6.84 4.75 12.66
C ALA A 35 -8.11 4.01 13.08
N GLY A 36 -8.02 2.70 13.30
CA GLY A 36 -9.15 1.83 13.60
C GLY A 36 -9.92 1.33 12.37
N GLU A 37 -9.63 1.82 11.16
CA GLU A 37 -10.26 1.33 9.92
C GLU A 37 -9.85 -0.12 9.66
N LEU A 38 -10.81 -0.90 9.14
CA LEU A 38 -10.57 -2.26 8.66
C LEU A 38 -10.12 -2.23 7.22
N VAL A 39 -9.07 -2.97 6.92
CA VAL A 39 -8.50 -3.09 5.58
C VAL A 39 -8.19 -4.55 5.28
N ARG A 40 -8.10 -4.89 3.99
CA ARG A 40 -7.62 -6.19 3.54
C ARG A 40 -6.23 -6.03 2.96
N LEU A 41 -5.32 -6.91 3.36
CA LEU A 41 -4.00 -7.05 2.77
C LEU A 41 -3.97 -8.30 1.90
N GLN A 42 -3.24 -8.21 0.79
CA GLN A 42 -3.03 -9.31 -0.13
C GLN A 42 -1.62 -9.17 -0.70
N ASP A 43 -0.80 -10.17 -0.41
CA ASP A 43 0.55 -10.31 -0.94
C ASP A 43 0.58 -11.43 -1.99
N GLU A 44 1.57 -11.40 -2.88
CA GLU A 44 1.80 -12.49 -3.83
C GLU A 44 2.45 -13.69 -3.13
N ASP A 45 3.21 -13.44 -2.07
CA ASP A 45 3.75 -14.46 -1.18
C ASP A 45 2.64 -14.96 -0.22
N PRO A 46 2.29 -16.27 -0.22
CA PRO A 46 1.35 -16.83 0.74
C PRO A 46 1.75 -16.61 2.21
N ASP A 47 3.05 -16.52 2.48
CA ASP A 47 3.59 -16.27 3.83
C ASP A 47 3.66 -14.77 4.17
N GLY A 48 3.34 -13.90 3.20
CA GLY A 48 3.19 -12.47 3.40
C GLY A 48 1.90 -12.08 4.11
N TYR A 49 1.63 -10.78 4.20
CA TYR A 49 0.44 -10.27 4.88
C TYR A 49 -0.82 -10.49 4.04
N ASN A 50 -1.54 -11.55 4.35
CA ASN A 50 -2.76 -11.95 3.67
C ASN A 50 -3.92 -12.07 4.67
N GLY A 51 -4.93 -11.20 4.57
CA GLY A 51 -6.06 -11.26 5.51
C GLY A 51 -6.73 -9.92 5.76
N VAL A 52 -7.54 -9.88 6.83
CA VAL A 52 -8.21 -8.66 7.29
C VAL A 52 -7.46 -8.11 8.49
N TYR A 53 -7.20 -6.82 8.46
CA TYR A 53 -6.42 -6.12 9.46
C TYR A 53 -7.14 -4.85 9.92
N GLN A 54 -6.91 -4.45 11.17
CA GLN A 54 -7.34 -3.18 11.72
C GLN A 54 -6.15 -2.25 11.91
N ILE A 55 -6.23 -1.03 11.40
CA ILE A 55 -5.19 -0.02 11.64
C ILE A 55 -5.13 0.32 13.13
N ALA A 56 -3.96 0.21 13.75
CA ALA A 56 -3.83 0.39 15.18
C ALA A 56 -4.07 1.85 15.61
N VAL A 57 -4.88 2.03 16.66
CA VAL A 57 -5.10 3.36 17.26
C VAL A 57 -3.98 3.67 18.25
N GLY A 58 -3.34 4.83 18.11
CA GLY A 58 -2.34 5.34 19.05
C GLY A 58 -0.98 4.64 19.04
N ARG A 59 -0.69 3.82 18.01
CA ARG A 59 0.60 3.12 17.83
C ARG A 59 1.55 3.87 16.89
N GLY A 60 1.62 5.20 17.04
CA GLY A 60 2.42 6.07 16.20
C GLY A 60 1.60 6.73 15.09
N GLU A 61 2.17 7.80 14.54
CA GLU A 61 1.59 8.55 13.42
C GLU A 61 1.97 7.89 12.08
N PRO A 62 1.11 7.97 11.07
CA PRO A 62 1.47 7.54 9.72
C PRO A 62 2.65 8.35 9.17
N ALA A 63 3.57 7.66 8.50
CA ALA A 63 4.70 8.26 7.79
C ALA A 63 4.38 8.49 6.30
N GLU A 64 5.29 9.12 5.56
CA GLU A 64 5.19 9.21 4.10
C GLU A 64 5.38 7.82 3.47
N CYS A 65 4.59 7.50 2.46
CA CYS A 65 4.71 6.25 1.72
C CYS A 65 5.85 6.31 0.69
N ASP A 66 6.87 5.48 0.88
CA ASP A 66 8.00 5.37 -0.06
C ASP A 66 7.71 4.44 -1.27
N SER A 67 6.58 3.73 -1.26
CA SER A 67 6.28 2.69 -2.25
C SER A 67 5.76 3.25 -3.58
N CYS A 68 4.81 4.19 -3.53
CA CYS A 68 4.14 4.69 -4.74
C CYS A 68 4.60 6.09 -5.19
N GLY A 69 5.43 6.78 -4.40
CA GLY A 69 5.93 8.13 -4.70
C GLY A 69 4.86 9.23 -4.66
N ASN A 70 3.71 8.95 -4.06
CA ASN A 70 2.67 9.94 -3.83
C ASN A 70 2.86 10.59 -2.45
N PRO A 71 3.12 11.92 -2.37
CA PRO A 71 3.32 12.60 -1.09
C PRO A 71 2.06 12.63 -0.21
N LEU A 72 0.90 12.31 -0.80
CA LEU A 72 -0.37 12.16 -0.10
C LEU A 72 -0.71 10.71 0.21
N CYS A 73 0.17 9.75 -0.02
CA CYS A 73 0.00 8.37 0.45
C CYS A 73 0.75 8.21 1.77
N ALA A 74 0.13 7.55 2.74
CA ALA A 74 0.75 7.28 4.03
C ALA A 74 1.18 5.82 4.19
N GLU A 75 2.17 5.62 5.03
CA GLU A 75 2.54 4.32 5.59
C GLU A 75 2.13 4.25 7.06
N TRP A 76 1.41 3.20 7.43
CA TRP A 76 0.95 2.97 8.79
C TRP A 76 1.90 2.03 9.54
N PRO A 77 2.32 2.39 10.76
CA PRO A 77 3.36 1.66 11.48
C PRO A 77 2.89 0.29 11.99
N THR A 78 1.61 0.13 12.32
CA THR A 78 1.09 -1.11 12.92
C THR A 78 -0.37 -1.35 12.56
N LEU A 79 -0.65 -2.55 12.09
CA LEU A 79 -1.98 -3.09 11.84
C LEU A 79 -2.14 -4.39 12.64
N TYR A 80 -3.31 -4.59 13.24
CA TYR A 80 -3.67 -5.82 13.98
C TYR A 80 -4.38 -6.79 13.04
N GLU A 81 -3.90 -8.02 12.92
CA GLU A 81 -4.63 -9.04 12.17
C GLU A 81 -5.91 -9.45 12.93
N LEU A 82 -7.00 -9.63 12.19
CA LEU A 82 -8.28 -10.07 12.72
C LEU A 82 -8.66 -11.46 12.21
N THR A 83 -9.29 -12.24 13.08
CA THR A 83 -10.02 -13.45 12.70
C THR A 83 -11.22 -13.10 11.80
N PRO A 84 -11.81 -14.08 11.10
CA PRO A 84 -13.04 -13.87 10.33
C PRO A 84 -14.22 -13.31 11.15
N GLU A 85 -14.21 -13.51 12.47
CA GLU A 85 -15.20 -13.00 13.42
C GLU A 85 -14.88 -11.57 13.91
N GLY A 86 -13.75 -10.99 13.48
CA GLY A 86 -13.33 -9.63 13.83
C GLY A 86 -12.56 -9.52 15.15
N THR A 87 -12.06 -10.64 15.69
CA THR A 87 -11.25 -10.63 16.93
C THR A 87 -9.77 -10.55 16.58
N GLN A 88 -8.95 -9.83 17.34
CA GLN A 88 -7.51 -9.79 17.09
C GLN A 88 -6.87 -11.16 17.29
N THR A 89 -6.06 -11.62 16.34
CA THR A 89 -5.34 -12.92 16.42
C THR A 89 -4.15 -12.84 17.38
N GLY A 90 -3.61 -11.63 17.57
CA GLY A 90 -2.34 -11.39 18.24
C GLY A 90 -1.17 -11.19 17.27
N ASP A 91 -1.40 -11.35 15.97
CA ASP A 91 -0.43 -11.07 14.92
C ASP A 91 -0.54 -9.63 14.39
N PHE A 92 0.52 -9.16 13.74
CA PHE A 92 0.66 -7.77 13.30
C PHE A 92 1.29 -7.67 11.91
N ALA A 93 0.84 -6.68 11.15
CA ALA A 93 1.57 -6.17 9.99
C ALA A 93 2.21 -4.81 10.34
N TYR A 94 3.44 -4.62 9.89
CA TYR A 94 4.22 -3.40 10.15
C TYR A 94 4.52 -2.68 8.84
N HIS A 95 4.64 -1.35 8.91
CA HIS A 95 5.05 -0.51 7.77
C HIS A 95 4.21 -0.76 6.51
N VAL A 96 2.88 -0.70 6.67
CA VAL A 96 1.95 -1.00 5.59
C VAL A 96 1.51 0.31 4.92
N SER A 97 1.80 0.44 3.63
CA SER A 97 1.39 1.60 2.84
C SER A 97 -0.11 1.55 2.51
N GLU A 98 -0.79 2.70 2.48
CA GLU A 98 -2.20 2.80 2.10
C GLU A 98 -2.47 2.24 0.70
N CYS A 99 -1.48 2.30 -0.19
CA CYS A 99 -1.57 1.75 -1.54
C CYS A 99 -1.59 0.20 -1.58
N GLN A 100 -1.16 -0.45 -0.50
CA GLN A 100 -1.26 -1.91 -0.31
C GLN A 100 -2.58 -2.31 0.37
N MET A 101 -3.36 -1.34 0.85
CA MET A 101 -4.59 -1.58 1.61
C MET A 101 -5.80 -1.59 0.68
N LEU A 102 -6.47 -2.74 0.64
CA LEU A 102 -7.73 -2.90 -0.08
C LEU A 102 -8.90 -2.67 0.87
N ASP A 103 -10.03 -2.23 0.33
CA ASP A 103 -11.25 -2.16 1.12
C ASP A 103 -11.67 -3.58 1.56
N PRO A 104 -12.15 -3.73 2.81
CA PRO A 104 -12.69 -5.00 3.27
C PRO A 104 -13.89 -5.33 2.39
N GLN A 105 -13.95 -6.56 1.87
CA GLN A 105 -15.11 -6.98 1.09
C GLN A 105 -16.34 -6.92 2.00
N THR A 106 -17.23 -5.95 1.77
CA THR A 106 -18.58 -6.00 2.32
C THR A 106 -19.22 -7.27 1.76
N LYS A 107 -19.55 -8.21 2.64
CA LYS A 107 -20.50 -9.28 2.30
C LYS A 107 -21.76 -8.57 1.78
N GLN A 108 -22.01 -8.65 0.47
CA GLN A 108 -23.34 -8.37 -0.08
C GLN A 108 -24.28 -9.50 0.31
#